data_AF-A0A285QKL8-F1
#
_entry.id   AF-A0A285QKL8-F1
#
_cell.length_a   1.000
_cell.length_b   1.000
_cell.length_c   1.000
_cell.angle_alpha   90.00
_cell.angle_beta   90.00
_cell.angle_gamma   90.00
#
_symmetry.space_group_name_H-M   'P 1'
#
loop_
_entity.id
_entity.type
_entity.pdbx_description
1 polymer ?
#
loop_
_entity_poly.entity_id
_entity_poly.type
_entity_poly.pdbx_seq_one_letter_code
_entity_poly.pdbx_strand_id
1 'polypeptide(L)'
;MLTLHRAAFVLPDPADPTAPSHPDGAVVVRGERVDAVGPYGALAAAHPGARVRDWGSTAVLAPGLRNPYGHWLLERAYHPDPREEIGVEPVVDGLVGSTDEARCGASARRGLQRMLGFGVTAVAGPFERASVRTAVARSGLVASVGAGAGAGAGAGSDGEGGGALDPLAVLPFAEAVYGRLTVGGRADFAVFAAAGEGSAEPAAGGCLATVLGGRLVYRRR
;
A
#
# COMPACT_ATOMS: atom_id res chain seq x y z
N MET A 1 2.58 18.12 -14.18
CA MET A 1 1.10 17.98 -14.22
C MET A 1 0.58 18.06 -12.79
N LEU A 2 -0.46 18.87 -12.56
CA LEU A 2 -1.13 19.03 -11.26
C LEU A 2 -2.39 18.16 -11.26
N THR A 3 -2.53 17.26 -10.28
CA THR A 3 -3.68 16.36 -10.16
C THR A 3 -4.32 16.55 -8.79
N LEU A 4 -5.65 16.61 -8.74
CA LEU A 4 -6.42 16.65 -7.51
C LEU A 4 -7.15 15.33 -7.35
N HIS A 5 -6.86 14.59 -6.27
CA HIS A 5 -7.53 13.34 -5.93
C HIS A 5 -8.60 13.63 -4.86
N ARG A 6 -9.86 13.48 -5.22
CA ARG A 6 -11.02 13.68 -4.33
C ARG A 6 -11.54 12.34 -3.83
N ALA A 7 -11.89 12.28 -2.55
CA ALA A 7 -12.49 11.12 -1.91
C ALA A 7 -13.55 11.56 -0.88
N ALA A 8 -14.39 10.62 -0.45
CA ALA A 8 -15.37 10.88 0.61
C ALA A 8 -14.69 11.31 1.91
N PHE A 9 -13.57 10.65 2.23
CA PHE A 9 -12.71 11.02 3.35
C PHE A 9 -11.25 11.05 2.89
N VAL A 10 -10.54 12.10 3.29
CA VAL A 10 -9.07 12.14 3.26
C VAL A 10 -8.55 12.11 4.69
N LEU A 11 -7.71 11.14 5.00
CA LEU A 11 -7.10 10.93 6.32
C LEU A 11 -5.59 11.13 6.19
N PRO A 12 -5.05 12.33 6.47
CA PRO A 12 -3.65 12.64 6.21
C PRO A 12 -2.67 11.89 7.13
N ASP A 13 -3.07 11.64 8.38
CA ASP A 13 -2.25 10.95 9.38
C ASP A 13 -3.11 10.04 10.27
N PRO A 14 -3.52 8.84 9.78
CA PRO A 14 -4.41 7.95 10.51
C PRO A 14 -3.81 7.35 11.79
N ALA A 15 -2.49 7.43 11.96
CA ALA A 15 -1.80 6.94 13.15
C ALA A 15 -1.90 7.93 14.33
N ASP A 16 -2.17 9.20 14.06
CA ASP A 16 -2.42 10.22 15.08
C ASP A 16 -3.93 10.45 15.23
N PRO A 17 -4.56 10.02 16.35
CA PRO A 17 -5.99 10.20 16.56
C PRO A 17 -6.42 11.67 16.70
N THR A 18 -5.47 12.58 16.87
CA THR A 18 -5.73 14.02 16.95
C THR A 18 -5.62 14.73 15.60
N ALA A 19 -5.10 14.04 14.57
CA ALA A 19 -4.98 14.61 13.24
C ALA A 19 -6.37 14.81 12.59
N PRO A 20 -6.59 15.94 11.91
CA PRO A 20 -7.87 16.22 11.29
C PRO A 20 -8.14 15.27 10.12
N SER A 21 -9.35 14.73 10.07
CA SER A 21 -9.91 14.12 8.86
C SER A 21 -10.60 15.19 8.01
N HIS A 22 -10.66 14.97 6.69
CA HIS A 22 -11.35 15.84 5.76
C HIS A 22 -12.48 15.08 5.06
N PRO A 23 -13.74 15.23 5.53
CA PRO A 23 -14.93 14.85 4.77
C PRO A 23 -15.02 15.64 3.47
N ASP A 24 -15.43 15.00 2.37
CA ASP A 24 -15.33 15.53 1.00
C ASP A 24 -13.94 16.16 0.75
N GLY A 25 -12.90 15.39 1.11
CA GLY A 25 -11.51 15.83 1.10
C GLY A 25 -10.83 15.65 -0.25
N ALA A 26 -9.71 16.35 -0.42
CA ALA A 26 -8.83 16.16 -1.56
C ALA A 26 -7.34 16.25 -1.20
N VAL A 27 -6.53 15.62 -2.05
CA VAL A 27 -5.07 15.74 -2.08
C VAL A 27 -4.64 16.28 -3.44
N VAL A 28 -3.92 17.39 -3.44
CA VAL A 28 -3.32 17.98 -4.63
C VAL A 28 -1.89 17.45 -4.76
N VAL A 29 -1.54 16.95 -5.95
CA VAL A 29 -0.24 16.37 -6.26
C VAL A 29 0.40 17.14 -7.40
N ARG A 30 1.63 17.62 -7.18
CA ARG A 30 2.47 18.26 -8.19
C ARG A 30 3.75 17.45 -8.39
N GLY A 31 3.85 16.79 -9.55
CA GLY A 31 4.97 15.89 -9.81
C GLY A 31 4.95 14.73 -8.82
N GLU A 32 6.00 14.59 -8.00
CA GLU A 32 6.13 13.49 -7.03
C GLU A 32 5.75 13.88 -5.60
N ARG A 33 5.24 15.10 -5.40
CA ARG A 33 5.00 15.67 -4.06
C ARG A 33 3.54 16.06 -3.85
N VAL A 34 3.13 15.98 -2.59
CA VAL A 34 1.87 16.54 -2.11
C VAL A 34 2.02 18.06 -2.08
N ASP A 35 1.14 18.76 -2.79
CA ASP A 35 1.08 20.22 -2.85
C ASP A 35 0.14 20.80 -1.79
N ALA A 36 -1.00 20.14 -1.56
CA ALA A 36 -2.00 20.54 -0.58
C ALA A 36 -2.87 19.35 -0.17
N VAL A 37 -3.41 19.41 1.04
CA VAL A 37 -4.39 18.45 1.59
C VAL A 37 -5.47 19.25 2.32
N GLY A 38 -6.74 18.92 2.14
CA GLY A 38 -7.83 19.64 2.78
C GLY A 38 -9.20 19.39 2.14
N PRO A 39 -10.20 20.21 2.45
CA PRO A 39 -11.53 20.12 1.84
C PRO A 39 -11.50 20.33 0.32
N TYR A 40 -12.24 19.52 -0.43
CA TYR A 40 -12.27 19.54 -1.89
C TYR A 40 -12.63 20.92 -2.45
N GLY A 41 -13.71 21.54 -1.96
CA GLY A 41 -14.18 22.83 -2.49
C GLY A 41 -13.12 23.93 -2.42
N ALA A 42 -12.38 24.00 -1.31
CA ALA A 42 -11.30 24.98 -1.14
C ALA A 42 -10.13 24.71 -2.10
N LEU A 43 -9.71 23.44 -2.22
CA LEU A 43 -8.62 23.05 -3.11
C LEU A 43 -8.98 23.19 -4.59
N ALA A 44 -10.20 22.86 -4.98
CA ALA A 44 -10.68 23.03 -6.35
C ALA A 44 -10.71 24.51 -6.76
N ALA A 45 -11.14 25.41 -5.85
CA ALA A 45 -11.12 26.85 -6.08
C ALA A 45 -9.69 27.41 -6.17
N ALA A 46 -8.76 26.92 -5.33
CA ALA A 46 -7.35 27.33 -5.36
C ALA A 46 -6.58 26.78 -6.58
N HIS A 47 -7.03 25.66 -7.14
CA HIS A 47 -6.37 24.96 -8.25
C HIS A 47 -7.33 24.64 -9.40
N PRO A 48 -7.94 25.64 -10.06
CA PRO A 48 -9.02 25.43 -11.05
C PRO A 48 -8.55 24.67 -12.32
N GLY A 49 -7.24 24.66 -12.60
CA GLY A 49 -6.65 23.91 -13.71
C GLY A 49 -6.14 22.50 -13.34
N ALA A 50 -6.29 22.06 -12.09
CA ALA A 50 -5.86 20.73 -11.69
C ALA A 50 -6.73 19.65 -12.35
N ARG A 51 -6.10 18.58 -12.86
CA ARG A 51 -6.86 17.42 -13.36
C ARG A 51 -7.53 16.73 -12.17
N VAL A 52 -8.85 16.76 -12.11
CA VAL A 52 -9.61 16.10 -11.04
C VAL A 52 -9.67 14.59 -11.28
N ARG A 53 -9.45 13.82 -10.22
CA ARG A 53 -9.70 12.39 -10.10
C ARG A 53 -10.66 12.20 -8.93
N ASP A 54 -11.92 11.99 -9.25
CA ASP A 54 -12.94 11.65 -8.26
C ASP A 54 -12.96 10.12 -8.07
N TRP A 55 -12.79 9.68 -6.82
CA TRP A 55 -12.80 8.27 -6.45
C TRP A 55 -14.16 7.79 -5.92
N GLY A 56 -15.14 8.69 -5.85
CA GLY A 56 -16.50 8.38 -5.42
C GLY A 56 -16.78 8.77 -3.97
N SER A 57 -18.07 8.82 -3.64
CA SER A 57 -18.62 9.29 -2.37
C SER A 57 -18.49 8.31 -1.20
N THR A 58 -17.88 7.14 -1.42
CA THR A 58 -17.60 6.14 -0.39
C THR A 58 -16.10 5.82 -0.25
N ALA A 59 -15.24 6.50 -1.01
CA ALA A 59 -13.81 6.24 -1.01
C ALA A 59 -13.10 6.92 0.17
N VAL A 60 -12.13 6.20 0.76
CA VAL A 60 -11.20 6.72 1.76
C VAL A 60 -9.81 6.84 1.14
N LEU A 61 -9.20 8.01 1.21
CA LEU A 61 -7.83 8.26 0.77
C LEU A 61 -6.94 8.51 1.98
N ALA A 62 -5.83 7.77 2.05
CA ALA A 62 -4.88 7.83 3.15
C ALA A 62 -3.45 7.54 2.69
N PRO A 63 -2.41 7.77 3.51
CA PRO A 63 -1.09 7.21 3.27
C PRO A 63 -1.16 5.73 2.88
N GLY A 64 -0.24 5.30 2.02
CA GLY A 64 -0.20 3.90 1.62
C GLY A 64 0.20 3.00 2.78
N LEU A 65 -0.01 1.69 2.63
CA LEU A 65 0.23 0.73 3.70
C LEU A 65 1.68 0.23 3.70
N ARG A 66 2.15 -0.21 4.87
CA ARG A 66 3.35 -1.04 5.02
C ARG A 66 2.94 -2.50 5.11
N ASN A 67 3.50 -3.36 4.26
CA ASN A 67 3.39 -4.80 4.49
C ASN A 67 4.51 -5.26 5.46
N PRO A 68 4.17 -5.72 6.69
CA PRO A 68 5.16 -6.12 7.69
C PRO A 68 5.83 -7.46 7.36
N TYR A 69 5.25 -8.26 6.47
CA TYR A 69 5.76 -9.57 6.08
C TYR A 69 6.60 -9.52 4.79
N GLY A 70 7.09 -8.34 4.41
CA GLY A 70 7.83 -8.13 3.15
C GLY A 70 8.99 -9.12 2.97
N HIS A 71 9.82 -9.32 4.00
CA HIS A 71 10.92 -10.30 3.96
C HIS A 71 10.40 -11.72 3.63
N TRP A 72 9.43 -12.23 4.39
CA TRP A 72 8.89 -13.57 4.19
C TRP A 72 8.23 -13.72 2.80
N LEU A 73 7.37 -12.77 2.43
CA LEU A 73 6.64 -12.79 1.16
C LEU A 73 7.57 -12.73 -0.05
N LEU A 74 8.67 -11.97 0.02
CA LEU A 74 9.54 -11.74 -1.13
C LEU A 74 10.74 -12.70 -1.19
N GLU A 75 11.16 -13.31 -0.07
CA GLU A 75 12.35 -14.20 -0.04
C GLU A 75 12.04 -15.67 0.20
N ARG A 76 10.90 -16.00 0.84
CA ARG A 76 10.52 -17.37 1.19
C ARG A 76 9.33 -17.88 0.40
N ALA A 77 8.29 -17.07 0.24
CA ALA A 77 7.13 -17.45 -0.55
C ALA A 77 7.43 -17.41 -2.05
N TYR A 78 6.82 -18.34 -2.80
CA TYR A 78 6.82 -18.28 -4.26
C TYR A 78 5.53 -17.66 -4.76
N HIS A 79 5.61 -16.56 -5.50
CA HIS A 79 4.48 -15.96 -6.21
C HIS A 79 4.40 -16.59 -7.61
N PRO A 80 3.41 -17.44 -7.93
CA PRO A 80 3.37 -18.17 -9.19
C PRO A 80 3.21 -17.24 -10.40
N ASP A 81 3.83 -17.60 -11.53
CA ASP A 81 3.46 -17.02 -12.82
C ASP A 81 2.06 -17.53 -13.21
N PRO A 82 1.16 -16.68 -13.71
CA PRO A 82 -0.15 -17.14 -14.19
C PRO A 82 -0.10 -18.26 -15.22
N ARG A 83 1.01 -18.39 -15.96
CA ARG A 83 1.23 -19.46 -16.95
C ARG A 83 1.52 -20.84 -16.35
N GLU A 84 1.84 -20.90 -15.06
CA GLU A 84 2.17 -22.16 -14.38
C GLU A 84 0.91 -22.89 -13.89
N GLU A 85 -0.27 -22.25 -13.88
CA GLU A 85 -1.56 -22.85 -13.46
C GLU A 85 -1.59 -23.40 -12.01
N ILE A 86 -0.62 -23.02 -11.17
CA ILE A 86 -0.51 -23.42 -9.74
C ILE A 86 -1.46 -22.60 -8.84
N GLY A 87 -2.04 -21.52 -9.36
CA GLY A 87 -2.92 -20.61 -8.63
C GLY A 87 -2.33 -19.21 -8.43
N VAL A 88 -3.08 -18.35 -7.75
CA VAL A 88 -2.73 -16.93 -7.56
C VAL A 88 -2.17 -16.63 -6.18
N GLU A 89 -2.38 -17.53 -5.22
CA GLU A 89 -1.88 -17.37 -3.86
C GLU A 89 -0.36 -17.60 -3.78
N PRO A 90 0.34 -16.93 -2.87
CA PRO A 90 1.74 -17.23 -2.59
C PRO A 90 1.88 -18.68 -2.08
N VAL A 91 2.75 -19.45 -2.72
CA VAL A 91 3.10 -20.79 -2.25
C VAL A 91 4.04 -20.65 -1.05
N VAL A 92 3.56 -21.06 0.12
CA VAL A 92 4.28 -21.06 1.40
C VAL A 92 5.62 -21.76 1.24
N ASP A 93 6.71 -21.08 1.63
CA ASP A 93 8.08 -21.59 1.56
C ASP A 93 8.53 -22.13 0.19
N GLY A 94 7.85 -21.78 -0.90
CA GLY A 94 8.14 -22.26 -2.26
C GLY A 94 9.50 -21.81 -2.83
N LEU A 95 10.23 -20.93 -2.14
CA LEU A 95 11.60 -20.52 -2.46
C LEU A 95 12.64 -20.96 -1.41
N VAL A 96 12.24 -21.66 -0.35
CA VAL A 96 13.19 -22.15 0.65
C VAL A 96 14.16 -23.14 -0.01
N GLY A 97 15.45 -22.94 0.22
CA GLY A 97 16.51 -23.73 -0.41
C GLY A 97 16.79 -23.39 -1.89
N SER A 98 16.00 -22.52 -2.52
CA SER A 98 16.25 -22.08 -3.90
C SER A 98 17.51 -21.22 -4.00
N THR A 99 18.42 -21.60 -4.88
CA THR A 99 19.62 -20.82 -5.25
C THR A 99 19.46 -20.06 -6.57
N ASP A 100 18.32 -20.20 -7.24
CA ASP A 100 18.01 -19.53 -8.51
C ASP A 100 17.55 -18.08 -8.27
N GLU A 101 18.50 -17.14 -8.40
CA GLU A 101 18.23 -15.69 -8.27
C GLU A 101 17.27 -15.14 -9.35
N ALA A 102 17.21 -15.76 -10.53
CA ALA A 102 16.28 -15.32 -11.57
C ALA A 102 14.84 -15.65 -11.17
N ARG A 103 14.61 -16.88 -10.67
CA ARG A 103 13.32 -17.33 -10.12
C ARG A 103 12.92 -16.50 -8.90
N CYS A 104 13.83 -16.29 -7.95
CA CYS A 104 13.56 -15.47 -6.77
C CYS A 104 13.21 -14.02 -7.15
N GLY A 105 13.96 -13.41 -8.06
CA GLY A 105 13.67 -12.05 -8.54
C GLY A 105 12.34 -11.95 -9.30
N ALA A 106 11.99 -12.96 -10.11
CA ALA A 106 10.71 -13.00 -10.82
C ALA A 106 9.53 -13.12 -9.85
N SER A 107 9.65 -14.02 -8.85
CA SER A 107 8.69 -14.14 -7.75
C SER A 107 8.50 -12.81 -7.02
N ALA A 108 9.58 -12.17 -6.58
CA ALA A 108 9.52 -10.92 -5.83
C ALA A 108 8.84 -9.78 -6.63
N ARG A 109 9.13 -9.65 -7.93
CA ARG A 109 8.45 -8.66 -8.78
C ARG A 109 6.94 -8.91 -8.86
N ARG A 110 6.52 -10.17 -8.98
CA ARG A 110 5.08 -10.53 -8.98
C ARG A 110 4.45 -10.24 -7.61
N GLY A 111 5.13 -10.57 -6.51
CA GLY A 111 4.70 -10.25 -5.15
C GLY A 111 4.48 -8.75 -4.94
N LEU A 112 5.48 -7.93 -5.29
CA LEU A 112 5.39 -6.48 -5.21
C LEU A 112 4.24 -5.92 -6.05
N GLN A 113 4.03 -6.42 -7.27
CA GLN A 113 2.91 -6.01 -8.11
C GLN A 113 1.55 -6.37 -7.51
N ARG A 114 1.42 -7.55 -6.86
CA ARG A 114 0.20 -7.95 -6.14
C ARG A 114 -0.05 -7.05 -4.93
N MET A 115 0.99 -6.71 -4.17
CA MET A 115 0.90 -5.82 -2.99
C MET A 115 0.37 -4.43 -3.35
N LEU A 116 0.65 -3.91 -4.56
CA LEU A 116 0.04 -2.66 -5.04
C LEU A 116 -1.49 -2.75 -5.08
N GLY A 117 -2.05 -3.94 -5.31
CA GLY A 117 -3.50 -4.19 -5.28
C GLY A 117 -4.12 -4.12 -3.88
N PHE A 118 -3.31 -3.99 -2.83
CA PHE A 118 -3.73 -3.84 -1.44
C PHE A 118 -3.33 -2.47 -0.85
N GLY A 119 -2.97 -1.50 -1.69
CA GLY A 119 -2.59 -0.16 -1.20
C GLY A 119 -1.19 -0.08 -0.61
N VAL A 120 -0.35 -1.11 -0.80
CA VAL A 120 1.00 -1.15 -0.21
C VAL A 120 1.92 -0.19 -0.94
N THR A 121 2.61 0.64 -0.17
CA THR A 121 3.65 1.58 -0.65
C THR A 121 4.99 1.39 0.03
N ALA A 122 5.03 0.60 1.10
CA ALA A 122 6.26 0.22 1.78
C ALA A 122 6.27 -1.28 2.15
N VAL A 123 7.46 -1.87 2.18
CA VAL A 123 7.67 -3.26 2.59
C VAL A 123 8.74 -3.33 3.67
N ALA A 124 8.51 -4.15 4.68
CA ALA A 124 9.48 -4.42 5.73
C ALA A 124 10.51 -5.46 5.26
N GLY A 125 11.79 -5.10 5.32
CA GLY A 125 12.92 -6.01 5.15
C GLY A 125 13.38 -6.62 6.49
N PRO A 126 14.61 -7.16 6.56
CA PRO A 126 15.69 -7.06 5.57
C PRO A 126 15.45 -7.90 4.30
N PHE A 127 16.23 -7.64 3.24
CA PHE A 127 16.25 -8.45 2.02
C PHE A 127 17.67 -8.95 1.76
N GLU A 128 17.89 -10.24 1.98
CA GLU A 128 19.20 -10.90 1.88
C GLU A 128 19.58 -11.20 0.43
N ARG A 129 18.60 -11.50 -0.43
CA ARG A 129 18.83 -11.84 -1.84
C ARG A 129 19.06 -10.59 -2.69
N ALA A 130 20.08 -10.63 -3.54
CA ALA A 130 20.41 -9.51 -4.41
C ALA A 130 19.32 -9.24 -5.46
N SER A 131 18.71 -10.30 -6.00
CA SER A 131 17.57 -10.21 -6.91
C SER A 131 16.34 -9.54 -6.27
N VAL A 132 16.08 -9.83 -4.99
CA VAL A 132 14.96 -9.26 -4.23
C VAL A 132 15.21 -7.79 -3.92
N ARG A 133 16.41 -7.42 -3.43
CA ARG A 133 16.80 -6.00 -3.26
C ARG A 133 16.63 -5.20 -4.56
N THR A 134 17.05 -5.77 -5.68
CA THR A 134 16.90 -5.15 -7.00
C THR A 134 15.43 -4.97 -7.38
N ALA A 135 14.60 -5.99 -7.12
CA ALA A 135 13.16 -5.92 -7.37
C ALA A 135 12.49 -4.82 -6.53
N VAL A 136 12.78 -4.76 -5.23
CA VAL A 136 12.26 -3.73 -4.31
C VAL A 136 12.70 -2.34 -4.75
N ALA A 137 14.00 -2.13 -5.01
CA ALA A 137 14.52 -0.83 -5.44
C ALA A 137 13.89 -0.32 -6.76
N ARG A 138 13.55 -1.23 -7.69
CA ARG A 138 12.92 -0.88 -8.97
C ARG A 138 11.40 -0.75 -8.92
N SER A 139 10.76 -1.24 -7.86
CA SER A 139 9.31 -1.20 -7.72
C SER A 139 8.76 0.20 -7.42
N GLY A 140 9.61 1.08 -6.86
CA GLY A 140 9.21 2.39 -6.36
C GLY A 140 8.63 2.38 -4.94
N LEU A 141 8.41 1.19 -4.33
CA LEU A 141 8.04 1.07 -2.92
C LEU A 141 9.22 1.44 -2.01
N VAL A 142 8.89 1.90 -0.81
CA VAL A 142 9.88 2.17 0.23
C VAL A 142 10.27 0.88 0.93
N ALA A 143 11.57 0.57 0.95
CA ALA A 143 12.10 -0.46 1.85
C ALA A 143 12.24 0.14 3.25
N SER A 144 11.52 -0.43 4.21
CA SER A 144 11.64 -0.07 5.62
C SER A 144 12.38 -1.17 6.37
N VAL A 145 13.12 -0.81 7.41
CA VAL A 145 13.64 -1.80 8.35
C VAL A 145 12.42 -2.42 9.04
N GLY A 146 12.29 -3.74 9.00
CA GLY A 146 11.32 -4.40 9.86
C GLY A 146 11.66 -4.07 11.30
N ALA A 147 10.73 -3.44 12.03
CA ALA A 147 10.74 -3.61 13.48
C ALA A 147 10.67 -5.12 13.66
N GLY A 148 11.75 -5.75 14.14
CA GLY A 148 11.83 -7.19 14.28
C GLY A 148 10.53 -7.63 14.91
N ALA A 149 9.71 -8.37 14.15
CA ALA A 149 8.43 -8.85 14.64
C ALA A 149 8.76 -9.53 15.95
N GLY A 150 8.34 -8.91 17.06
CA GLY A 150 8.62 -9.43 18.38
C GLY A 150 8.19 -10.88 18.37
N ALA A 151 9.06 -11.76 18.85
CA ALA A 151 8.64 -13.07 19.28
C ALA A 151 7.42 -12.88 20.21
N GLY A 152 6.21 -13.15 19.70
CA GLY A 152 4.97 -12.96 20.45
C GLY A 152 3.82 -12.35 19.64
N ALA A 153 3.22 -13.13 18.74
CA ALA A 153 1.77 -13.12 18.57
C ALA A 153 1.25 -14.44 19.16
N GLY A 154 0.26 -14.32 20.03
CA GLY A 154 -0.14 -15.34 20.99
C GLY A 154 -0.53 -16.69 20.38
N ALA A 155 -0.38 -17.72 21.21
CA ALA A 155 -0.96 -19.03 21.03
C ALA A 155 -2.48 -18.90 20.79
N GLY A 156 -2.94 -19.38 19.63
CA GLY A 156 -4.35 -19.36 19.24
C GLY A 156 -4.58 -19.93 17.85
N SER A 157 -4.56 -21.27 17.76
CA SER A 157 -5.16 -22.16 16.74
C SER A 157 -4.73 -22.05 15.27
N ASP A 158 -3.92 -23.03 14.85
CA ASP A 158 -3.95 -23.75 13.57
C ASP A 158 -4.17 -22.92 12.29
N GLY A 159 -3.07 -22.32 11.81
CA GLY A 159 -2.91 -21.79 10.46
C GLY A 159 -1.43 -21.68 10.09
N GLU A 160 -1.04 -22.30 8.98
CA GLU A 160 0.33 -22.44 8.48
C GLU A 160 1.06 -21.08 8.34
N GLY A 161 2.32 -21.02 8.80
CA GLY A 161 3.10 -19.78 9.00
C GLY A 161 3.49 -19.01 7.72
N GLY A 162 2.51 -18.38 7.07
CA GLY A 162 2.68 -17.44 5.97
C GLY A 162 2.21 -16.01 6.29
N GLY A 163 2.86 -15.02 5.68
CA GLY A 163 2.51 -13.60 5.83
C GLY A 163 1.36 -13.16 4.90
N ALA A 164 0.42 -12.35 5.40
CA ALA A 164 -0.70 -11.84 4.61
C ALA A 164 -0.27 -10.81 3.55
N LEU A 165 -0.83 -10.92 2.33
CA LEU A 165 -0.63 -9.92 1.27
C LEU A 165 -1.29 -8.58 1.61
N ASP A 166 -2.46 -8.63 2.24
CA ASP A 166 -3.22 -7.47 2.69
C ASP A 166 -2.87 -7.12 4.14
N PRO A 167 -2.23 -5.97 4.42
CA PRO A 167 -1.99 -5.54 5.78
C PRO A 167 -3.28 -5.32 6.59
N LEU A 168 -4.38 -4.88 5.96
CA LEU A 168 -5.65 -4.62 6.66
C LEU A 168 -6.37 -5.89 7.10
N ALA A 169 -5.99 -7.05 6.57
CA ALA A 169 -6.53 -8.33 7.00
C ALA A 169 -5.98 -8.79 8.36
N VAL A 170 -4.87 -8.21 8.81
CA VAL A 170 -4.11 -8.68 9.99
C VAL A 170 -3.71 -7.56 10.96
N LEU A 171 -3.81 -6.30 10.54
CA LEU A 171 -3.45 -5.14 11.36
C LEU A 171 -4.60 -4.13 11.38
N PRO A 172 -4.81 -3.43 12.51
CA PRO A 172 -5.61 -2.23 12.53
C PRO A 172 -5.09 -1.19 11.52
N PHE A 173 -6.00 -0.43 10.92
CA PHE A 173 -5.66 0.54 9.88
C PHE A 173 -4.57 1.55 10.31
N ALA A 174 -4.66 2.07 11.54
CA ALA A 174 -3.68 3.00 12.11
C ALA A 174 -2.27 2.41 12.23
N GLU A 175 -2.14 1.09 12.38
CA GLU A 175 -0.85 0.39 12.45
C GLU A 175 -0.35 -0.05 11.07
N ALA A 176 -1.26 -0.24 10.11
CA ALA A 176 -0.94 -0.64 8.75
C ALA A 176 -0.41 0.51 7.89
N VAL A 177 -0.76 1.76 8.19
CA VAL A 177 -0.34 2.93 7.40
C VAL A 177 1.16 3.19 7.49
N TYR A 178 1.75 3.66 6.39
CA TYR A 178 3.15 4.03 6.30
C TYR A 178 3.32 5.54 6.10
N GLY A 179 3.71 6.21 7.18
CA GLY A 179 3.94 7.66 7.17
C GLY A 179 2.64 8.45 7.14
N ARG A 180 2.70 9.67 6.60
CA ARG A 180 1.62 10.65 6.59
C ARG A 180 1.66 11.54 5.34
N LEU A 181 0.52 12.07 4.93
CA LEU A 181 0.41 13.02 3.82
C LEU A 181 0.73 14.43 4.32
N THR A 182 1.94 14.88 4.01
CA THR A 182 2.44 16.21 4.38
C THR A 182 2.70 17.04 3.13
N VAL A 183 2.39 18.32 3.19
CA VAL A 183 2.74 19.28 2.13
C VAL A 183 4.26 19.26 1.92
N GLY A 184 4.68 19.16 0.66
CA GLY A 184 6.08 18.97 0.25
C GLY A 184 6.59 17.53 0.40
N GLY A 185 5.88 16.67 1.13
CA GLY A 185 6.17 15.24 1.27
C GLY A 185 5.96 14.48 -0.04
N ARG A 186 6.49 13.25 -0.11
CA ARG A 186 6.31 12.37 -1.26
C ARG A 186 4.85 11.93 -1.36
N ALA A 187 4.31 11.93 -2.58
CA ALA A 187 2.93 11.53 -2.85
C ALA A 187 2.81 10.00 -2.95
N ASP A 188 2.97 9.32 -1.81
CA ASP A 188 2.73 7.88 -1.65
C ASP A 188 1.43 7.70 -0.85
N PHE A 189 0.36 7.25 -1.52
CA PHE A 189 -0.96 7.11 -0.91
C PHE A 189 -1.78 6.03 -1.60
N ALA A 190 -2.83 5.59 -0.94
CA ALA A 190 -3.79 4.64 -1.47
C ALA A 190 -5.22 5.14 -1.28
N VAL A 191 -6.11 4.62 -2.12
CA VAL A 191 -7.55 4.86 -2.06
C VAL A 191 -8.24 3.52 -1.84
N PHE A 192 -9.15 3.47 -0.88
CA PHE A 192 -9.86 2.28 -0.45
C PHE A 192 -11.37 2.50 -0.51
N ALA A 193 -12.12 1.43 -0.72
CA ALA A 193 -13.53 1.40 -0.38
C ALA A 193 -13.69 1.48 1.15
N ALA A 194 -14.68 2.22 1.63
CA ALA A 194 -15.03 2.22 3.05
C ALA A 194 -15.61 0.86 3.48
N ALA A 195 -15.38 0.49 4.75
CA ALA A 195 -15.92 -0.71 5.38
C ALA A 195 -17.45 -0.65 5.59
N GLY A 196 -18.03 0.55 5.53
CA GLY A 196 -19.47 0.78 5.63
C GLY A 196 -19.85 2.16 5.12
N GLU A 197 -21.14 2.39 4.93
CA GLU A 197 -21.67 3.68 4.49
C GLU A 197 -21.34 4.78 5.51
N GLY A 198 -20.78 5.89 5.03
CA GLY A 198 -20.35 7.01 5.88
C GLY A 198 -19.12 6.74 6.76
N SER A 199 -18.52 5.54 6.69
CA SER A 199 -17.31 5.23 7.44
C SER A 199 -16.06 5.79 6.77
N ALA A 200 -15.15 6.32 7.57
CA ALA A 200 -13.80 6.68 7.15
C ALA A 200 -12.81 5.50 7.27
N GLU A 201 -13.28 4.33 7.70
CA GLU A 201 -12.46 3.13 7.85
C GLU A 201 -12.34 2.37 6.52
N PRO A 202 -11.11 2.10 6.04
CA PRO A 202 -10.90 1.27 4.85
C PRO A 202 -11.33 -0.19 5.05
N ALA A 203 -11.95 -0.78 4.02
CA ALA A 203 -12.21 -2.22 3.98
C ALA A 203 -10.96 -3.01 3.58
N ALA A 204 -10.70 -4.13 4.27
CA ALA A 204 -9.73 -5.13 3.81
C ALA A 204 -10.10 -5.64 2.40
N GLY A 205 -9.10 -5.82 1.53
CA GLY A 205 -9.27 -6.13 0.11
C GLY A 205 -9.96 -5.02 -0.70
N GLY A 206 -10.20 -3.85 -0.09
CA GLY A 206 -10.97 -2.75 -0.63
C GLY A 206 -10.16 -1.74 -1.44
N CYS A 207 -8.87 -1.97 -1.71
CA CYS A 207 -8.06 -0.99 -2.45
C CYS A 207 -8.60 -0.76 -3.87
N LEU A 208 -8.83 0.51 -4.17
CA LEU A 208 -9.28 1.04 -5.45
C LEU A 208 -8.13 1.59 -6.27
N ALA A 209 -7.12 2.16 -5.61
CA ALA A 209 -5.94 2.72 -6.27
C ALA A 209 -4.73 2.81 -5.35
N THR A 210 -3.54 2.74 -5.95
CA THR A 210 -2.27 2.97 -5.26
C THR A 210 -1.44 3.95 -6.07
N VAL A 211 -0.90 4.95 -5.39
CA VAL A 211 -0.10 6.03 -5.96
C VAL A 211 1.29 6.00 -5.31
N LEU A 212 2.34 6.00 -6.15
CA LEU A 212 3.74 6.07 -5.73
C LEU A 212 4.40 7.28 -6.38
N GLY A 213 4.94 8.20 -5.58
CA GLY A 213 5.55 9.44 -6.06
C GLY A 213 4.64 10.18 -7.04
N GLY A 214 3.34 10.26 -6.73
CA GLY A 214 2.33 10.92 -7.58
C GLY A 214 1.91 10.17 -8.84
N ARG A 215 2.46 8.97 -9.09
CA ARG A 215 2.09 8.11 -10.23
C ARG A 215 1.06 7.09 -9.79
N LEU A 216 -0.06 7.02 -10.50
CA LEU A 216 -1.08 5.98 -10.31
C LEU A 216 -0.54 4.64 -10.85
N VAL A 217 -0.07 3.77 -9.95
CA VAL A 217 0.57 2.48 -10.30
C VAL A 217 -0.38 1.29 -10.21
N TYR A 218 -1.48 1.42 -9.48
CA TYR A 218 -2.57 0.46 -9.45
C TYR A 218 -3.91 1.18 -9.50
N ARG A 219 -4.86 0.59 -10.22
CA ARG A 219 -6.26 1.00 -10.24
C ARG A 219 -7.13 -0.23 -10.43
N ARG A 220 -8.05 -0.46 -9.49
CA ARG A 220 -9.10 -1.48 -9.61
C ARG A 220 -10.03 -1.09 -10.75
N ARG A 221 -10.37 -2.08 -11.58
CA ARG A 221 -11.30 -1.90 -12.72
C ARG A 221 -12.74 -1.94 -12.24
#